data_AF-A0A0P9F2Q8-F1
#
_entry.id   AF-A0A0P9F2Q8-F1
#
_cell.length_a   1.000
_cell.length_b   1.000
_cell.length_c   1.000
_cell.angle_alpha   90.00
_cell.angle_beta   90.00
_cell.angle_gamma   90.00
#
_symmetry.space_group_name_H-M   'P 1'
#
loop_
_entity.id
_entity.type
_entity.pdbx_description
1 polymer ?
#
loop_
_entity_poly.entity_id
_entity_poly.type
_entity_poly.pdbx_seq_one_letter_code
_entity_poly.pdbx_strand_id
1 'polypeptide(L)'
;MEPRDVLDDGWTNLTHGRSYEEVWEDLQQALLQHLNLQWISRSQHAVLQMTVRKIDWADIQHVVENNLPDEMYKPYEYPHGEHPFSNSHPVCSITGQDRRGRFLTVAVVVRMRHGRLHFGIITAIAPVSPKSRHRNVKPAARIAL
;
A
#
# COMPACT_ATOMS: atom_id res chain seq x y z
N MET A 1 -33.81 8.17 14.04
CA MET A 1 -33.63 7.36 12.82
C MET A 1 -32.14 7.11 12.70
N GLU A 2 -31.69 5.93 13.11
CA GLU A 2 -30.29 5.51 12.98
C GLU A 2 -30.07 4.93 11.59
N PRO A 3 -28.93 5.17 10.92
CA PRO A 3 -28.67 4.55 9.63
C PRO A 3 -28.33 3.07 9.84
N ARG A 4 -29.24 2.23 9.36
CA ARG A 4 -29.05 0.80 9.14
C ARG A 4 -28.19 0.62 7.89
N ASP A 5 -26.90 0.40 8.07
CA ASP A 5 -26.02 -0.28 7.12
C ASP A 5 -24.89 -0.96 7.91
N VAL A 6 -25.29 -1.89 8.79
CA VAL A 6 -24.39 -2.91 9.33
C VAL A 6 -24.49 -4.09 8.39
N LEU A 7 -23.57 -4.18 7.43
CA LEU A 7 -23.42 -5.36 6.60
C LEU A 7 -22.38 -6.26 7.24
N ASP A 8 -22.89 -7.32 7.85
CA ASP A 8 -22.19 -8.45 8.44
C ASP A 8 -21.60 -9.33 7.31
N ASP A 9 -20.30 -9.17 7.03
CA ASP A 9 -19.52 -10.03 6.11
C ASP A 9 -18.33 -10.71 6.81
N GLY A 10 -18.33 -10.72 8.15
CA GLY A 10 -17.25 -11.30 8.95
C GLY A 10 -15.97 -10.47 9.02
N TRP A 11 -15.89 -9.30 8.36
CA TRP A 11 -14.65 -8.48 8.34
C TRP A 11 -14.86 -6.98 8.58
N THR A 12 -16.04 -6.58 9.01
CA THR A 12 -16.43 -5.18 9.21
C THR A 12 -16.42 -4.80 10.69
N ASN A 13 -15.23 -4.53 11.23
CA ASN A 13 -15.11 -3.65 12.40
C ASN A 13 -13.72 -3.00 12.56
N LEU A 14 -13.27 -2.27 11.53
CA LEU A 14 -12.15 -1.30 11.70
C LEU A 14 -12.52 -0.12 12.62
N THR A 15 -13.75 -0.09 13.14
CA THR A 15 -14.27 0.81 14.17
C THR A 15 -14.22 0.24 15.60
N HIS A 16 -13.90 -1.05 15.79
CA HIS A 16 -13.78 -1.66 17.12
C HIS A 16 -12.38 -2.25 17.35
N GLY A 17 -11.45 -1.38 17.75
CA GLY A 17 -10.36 -1.75 18.66
C GLY A 17 -9.22 -2.63 18.12
N ARG A 18 -9.21 -3.03 16.85
CA ARG A 18 -8.06 -3.73 16.26
C ARG A 18 -7.08 -2.78 15.58
N SER A 19 -5.79 -2.94 15.84
CA SER A 19 -4.76 -2.13 15.17
C SER A 19 -4.61 -2.61 13.72
N TYR A 20 -4.22 -1.73 12.79
CA TYR A 20 -3.97 -2.12 11.38
C TYR A 20 -2.94 -3.24 11.25
N GLU A 21 -2.08 -3.43 12.26
CA GLU A 21 -1.09 -4.49 12.31
C GLU A 21 -1.74 -5.88 12.47
N GLU A 22 -2.90 -5.96 13.13
CA GLU A 22 -3.62 -7.21 13.40
C GLU A 22 -4.39 -7.75 12.19
N VAL A 23 -4.68 -6.89 11.20
CA VAL A 23 -5.37 -7.26 9.95
C VAL A 23 -4.44 -7.19 8.73
N TRP A 24 -3.14 -6.97 8.98
CA TRP A 24 -2.22 -6.62 7.92
C TRP A 24 -1.94 -7.78 6.96
N GLU A 25 -1.80 -9.01 7.47
CA GLU A 25 -1.60 -10.20 6.64
C GLU A 25 -2.77 -10.41 5.67
N ASP A 26 -4.01 -10.21 6.14
CA ASP A 26 -5.22 -10.31 5.33
C ASP A 26 -5.25 -9.20 4.25
N LEU A 27 -4.92 -7.96 4.63
CA LEU A 27 -4.83 -6.84 3.69
C LEU A 27 -3.76 -7.08 2.62
N GLN A 28 -2.64 -7.71 2.99
CA GLN A 28 -1.57 -8.04 2.05
C GLN A 28 -2.03 -9.11 1.05
N GLN A 29 -2.68 -10.18 1.50
CA GLN A 29 -3.22 -11.20 0.60
C GLN A 29 -4.21 -10.59 -0.40
N ALA A 30 -5.13 -9.74 0.07
CA ALA A 30 -6.05 -9.02 -0.79
C ALA A 30 -5.32 -8.08 -1.76
N LEU A 31 -4.29 -7.37 -1.30
CA LEU A 31 -3.48 -6.50 -2.15
C LEU A 31 -2.82 -7.30 -3.29
N LEU A 32 -2.23 -8.46 -3.01
CA LEU A 32 -1.60 -9.32 -4.01
C LEU A 32 -2.60 -9.86 -5.03
N GLN A 33 -3.78 -10.28 -4.57
CA GLN A 33 -4.86 -10.71 -5.47
C GLN A 33 -5.29 -9.58 -6.41
N HIS A 34 -5.51 -8.37 -5.87
CA HIS A 34 -5.90 -7.21 -6.67
C HIS A 34 -4.80 -6.78 -7.64
N LEU A 35 -3.53 -6.95 -7.26
CA LEU A 35 -2.38 -6.64 -8.10
C LEU A 35 -2.32 -7.59 -9.31
N ASN A 36 -2.48 -8.90 -9.08
CA ASN A 36 -2.51 -9.92 -10.13
C ASN A 36 -3.69 -9.76 -11.09
N LEU A 37 -4.84 -9.29 -10.59
CA LEU A 37 -6.03 -9.01 -11.41
C LEU A 37 -6.00 -7.63 -12.08
N GLN A 38 -4.93 -6.84 -11.88
CA GLN A 38 -4.81 -5.46 -12.37
C GLN A 38 -5.93 -4.53 -11.91
N TRP A 39 -6.50 -4.78 -10.73
CA TRP A 39 -7.56 -3.97 -10.11
C TRP A 39 -7.03 -2.83 -9.23
N ILE A 40 -5.71 -2.58 -9.27
CA ILE A 40 -5.07 -1.50 -8.52
C ILE A 40 -5.08 -0.22 -9.35
N SER A 41 -5.66 0.83 -8.77
CA SER A 41 -5.63 2.17 -9.34
C SER A 41 -4.25 2.82 -9.19
N ARG A 42 -3.90 3.77 -10.07
CA ARG A 42 -2.70 4.61 -9.94
C ARG A 42 -3.12 6.07 -9.96
N SER A 43 -2.67 6.86 -8.99
CA SER A 43 -2.88 8.31 -9.02
C SER A 43 -2.09 8.96 -10.17
N GLN A 44 -2.50 10.17 -10.59
CA GLN A 44 -1.75 10.94 -11.58
C GLN A 44 -0.32 11.19 -11.12
N HIS A 45 -0.15 11.55 -9.84
CA HIS A 45 1.17 11.69 -9.23
C HIS A 45 2.01 10.41 -9.29
N ALA A 46 1.42 9.24 -9.00
CA ALA A 46 2.14 7.97 -9.09
C ALA A 46 2.64 7.71 -10.52
N VAL A 47 1.78 7.92 -11.52
CA VAL A 47 2.15 7.76 -12.94
C VAL A 47 3.31 8.69 -13.31
N LEU A 48 3.28 9.95 -12.87
CA LEU A 48 4.35 10.91 -13.10
C LEU A 48 5.67 10.45 -12.46
N GLN A 49 5.65 10.03 -11.19
CA GLN A 49 6.84 9.56 -10.50
C GLN A 49 7.42 8.30 -11.14
N MET A 50 6.56 7.36 -11.55
CA MET A 50 6.98 6.16 -12.27
C MET A 50 7.69 6.51 -13.57
N THR A 51 7.13 7.45 -14.35
CA THR A 51 7.68 7.89 -15.62
C THR A 51 9.05 8.56 -15.44
N VAL A 52 9.12 9.56 -14.54
CA VAL A 52 10.36 10.33 -14.30
C VAL A 52 11.49 9.43 -13.79
N ARG A 53 11.16 8.43 -12.95
CA ARG A 53 12.15 7.55 -12.32
C ARG A 53 12.41 6.26 -13.09
N LYS A 54 11.77 6.07 -14.25
CA LYS A 54 11.84 4.84 -15.05
C LYS A 54 11.53 3.60 -14.18
N ILE A 55 10.41 3.66 -13.48
CA ILE A 55 9.85 2.57 -12.67
C ILE A 55 8.69 2.00 -13.47
N ASP A 56 8.81 0.75 -13.88
CA ASP A 56 7.75 0.09 -14.62
C ASP A 56 6.74 -0.56 -13.67
N TRP A 57 5.56 -0.91 -14.16
CA TRP A 57 4.57 -1.61 -13.35
C TRP A 57 5.11 -2.93 -12.78
N ALA A 58 5.95 -3.64 -13.55
CA ALA A 58 6.58 -4.87 -13.10
C ALA A 58 7.57 -4.67 -11.93
N ASP A 59 8.15 -3.46 -11.79
CA ASP A 59 8.99 -3.12 -10.65
C ASP A 59 8.14 -2.93 -9.39
N ILE A 60 7.00 -2.24 -9.51
CA ILE A 60 6.02 -2.09 -8.42
C ILE A 60 5.52 -3.46 -7.97
N GLN A 61 5.06 -4.27 -8.93
CA GLN A 61 4.59 -5.63 -8.68
C GLN A 61 5.64 -6.46 -7.91
N HIS A 62 6.89 -6.46 -8.39
CA HIS A 62 7.96 -7.18 -7.73
C HIS A 62 8.20 -6.73 -6.28
N VAL A 63 8.17 -5.43 -6.01
CA VAL A 63 8.32 -4.92 -4.63
C VAL A 63 7.17 -5.36 -3.74
N VAL A 64 5.92 -5.21 -4.21
CA VAL A 64 4.73 -5.54 -3.42
C VAL A 64 4.62 -7.05 -3.16
N GLU A 65 4.99 -7.90 -4.13
CA GLU A 65 4.96 -9.36 -4.00
C GLU A 65 5.98 -9.92 -3.01
N ASN A 66 7.14 -9.28 -2.87
CA ASN A 66 8.27 -9.85 -2.14
C ASN A 66 8.52 -9.20 -0.77
N ASN A 67 7.76 -8.18 -0.39
CA ASN A 67 8.00 -7.42 0.84
C ASN A 67 6.71 -7.18 1.63
N LEU A 68 6.82 -7.21 2.96
CA LEU A 68 5.78 -6.73 3.85
C LEU A 68 5.89 -5.20 3.95
N PRO A 69 4.76 -4.53 4.17
CA PRO A 69 4.77 -3.14 4.60
C PRO A 69 5.58 -2.87 5.84
N ASP A 70 6.35 -1.79 5.74
CA ASP A 70 7.29 -1.33 6.75
C ASP A 70 6.71 -0.16 7.56
N GLU A 71 5.88 0.68 6.93
CA GLU A 71 5.22 1.83 7.57
C GLU A 71 3.72 1.85 7.27
N MET A 72 2.94 2.31 8.24
CA MET A 72 1.50 2.52 8.13
C MET A 72 1.15 3.90 8.65
N TYR A 73 0.28 4.59 7.93
CA TYR A 73 -0.18 5.94 8.25
C TYR A 73 -1.70 5.94 8.34
N LYS A 74 -2.24 6.50 9.43
CA LYS A 74 -3.68 6.71 9.55
C LYS A 74 -4.14 7.76 8.53
N PRO A 75 -5.46 7.93 8.33
CA PRO A 75 -5.98 9.07 7.60
C PRO A 75 -5.31 10.37 8.02
N TYR A 76 -4.89 11.16 7.03
CA TYR A 76 -4.22 12.46 7.15
C TYR A 76 -2.81 12.44 7.76
N GLU A 77 -2.19 11.28 7.93
CA GLU A 77 -0.82 11.18 8.48
C GLU A 77 0.27 10.95 7.43
N TYR A 78 -0.09 10.57 6.19
CA TYR A 78 0.92 10.26 5.16
C TYR A 78 1.69 11.51 4.68
N PRO A 79 3.01 11.61 4.90
CA PRO A 79 3.78 12.85 4.71
C PRO A 79 4.32 13.06 3.30
N HIS A 80 4.03 12.17 2.35
CA HIS A 80 4.59 12.19 1.00
C HIS A 80 3.50 12.25 -0.08
N GLY A 81 3.90 12.43 -1.34
CA GLY A 81 3.00 12.50 -2.49
C GLY A 81 2.72 13.93 -2.97
N GLU A 82 1.69 14.09 -3.80
CA GLU A 82 1.29 15.37 -4.40
C GLU A 82 0.77 16.37 -3.37
N HIS A 83 -0.01 15.87 -2.42
CA HIS A 83 -0.62 16.64 -1.34
C HIS A 83 -0.33 15.93 0.00
N PRO A 84 0.82 16.18 0.64
CA PRO A 84 1.15 15.63 1.95
C PRO A 84 0.04 15.86 2.98
N PHE A 85 -0.17 14.89 3.87
CA PHE A 85 -1.15 14.93 4.97
C PHE A 85 -2.62 15.12 4.55
N SER A 86 -2.94 14.93 3.27
CA SER A 86 -4.31 15.14 2.75
C SER A 86 -5.09 13.84 2.49
N ASN A 87 -4.42 12.68 2.52
CA ASN A 87 -5.07 11.40 2.24
C ASN A 87 -6.08 11.06 3.34
N SER A 88 -7.38 11.11 3.03
CA SER A 88 -8.47 10.77 3.97
C SER A 88 -8.59 9.29 4.30
N HIS A 89 -7.70 8.47 3.74
CA HIS A 89 -7.68 7.02 3.87
C HIS A 89 -6.31 6.58 4.38
N PRO A 90 -6.24 5.45 5.10
CA PRO A 90 -4.97 4.89 5.52
C PRO A 90 -4.06 4.58 4.32
N VAL A 91 -2.75 4.73 4.54
CA VAL A 91 -1.71 4.46 3.56
C VAL A 91 -0.67 3.55 4.18
N CYS A 92 -0.26 2.52 3.47
CA CYS A 92 0.93 1.75 3.83
C CYS A 92 2.07 2.02 2.83
N SER A 93 3.30 1.98 3.34
CA SER A 93 4.51 1.96 2.53
C SER A 93 5.02 0.52 2.43
N ILE A 94 5.54 0.16 1.26
CA ILE A 94 6.19 -1.13 1.01
C ILE A 94 7.56 -0.84 0.42
N THR A 95 8.63 -1.06 1.18
CA THR A 95 9.99 -0.84 0.71
C THR A 95 10.67 -2.16 0.37
N GLY A 96 11.27 -2.22 -0.82
CA GLY A 96 12.03 -3.38 -1.28
C GLY A 96 12.95 -3.04 -2.43
N GLN A 97 13.65 -4.06 -2.95
CA GLN A 97 14.37 -3.92 -4.21
C GLN A 97 13.44 -4.22 -5.39
N ASP A 98 13.54 -3.42 -6.45
CA ASP A 98 12.89 -3.71 -7.73
C ASP A 98 13.64 -4.81 -8.49
N ARG A 99 13.15 -5.17 -9.69
CA ARG A 99 13.73 -6.20 -10.55
C ARG A 99 15.17 -5.88 -11.00
N ARG A 100 15.62 -4.65 -10.80
CA ARG A 100 16.92 -4.12 -11.21
C ARG A 100 17.85 -3.90 -10.00
N GLY A 101 17.43 -4.31 -8.81
CA GLY A 101 18.17 -4.16 -7.57
C GLY A 101 18.15 -2.74 -6.99
N ARG A 102 17.31 -1.84 -7.53
CA ARG A 102 17.15 -0.49 -6.98
C ARG A 102 16.17 -0.56 -5.81
N PHE A 103 16.47 0.12 -4.71
CA PHE A 103 15.48 0.27 -3.67
C PHE A 103 14.31 1.14 -4.16
N LEU A 104 13.11 0.78 -3.74
CA LEU A 104 11.87 1.41 -4.12
C LEU A 104 10.88 1.28 -2.95
N THR A 105 10.29 2.39 -2.57
CA THR A 105 9.17 2.46 -1.63
C THR A 105 7.89 2.73 -2.41
N VAL A 106 6.92 1.83 -2.29
CA VAL A 106 5.60 1.93 -2.93
C VAL A 106 4.58 2.32 -1.87
N ALA A 107 3.87 3.41 -2.10
CA ALA A 107 2.81 3.86 -1.18
C ALA A 107 1.44 3.42 -1.71
N VAL A 108 0.74 2.62 -0.91
CA VAL A 108 -0.56 2.04 -1.25
C VAL A 108 -1.62 2.59 -0.31
N VAL A 109 -2.62 3.26 -0.88
CA VAL A 109 -3.81 3.67 -0.14
C VAL A 109 -4.82 2.51 -0.08
N VAL A 110 -5.41 2.32 1.08
CA VAL A 110 -6.44 1.30 1.31
C VAL A 110 -7.79 1.99 1.48
N ARG A 111 -8.74 1.67 0.61
CA ARG A 111 -10.07 2.30 0.58
C ARG A 111 -11.16 1.25 0.70
N MET A 112 -12.26 1.62 1.35
CA MET A 112 -13.51 0.86 1.30
C MET A 112 -14.49 1.62 0.40
N ARG A 113 -15.04 0.97 -0.62
CA ARG A 113 -16.05 1.55 -1.51
C ARG A 113 -17.17 0.54 -1.72
N HIS A 114 -18.40 0.89 -1.35
CA HIS A 114 -19.57 0.01 -1.40
C HIS A 114 -19.32 -1.37 -0.75
N GLY A 115 -18.70 -1.38 0.43
CA GLY A 115 -18.36 -2.61 1.15
C GLY A 115 -17.22 -3.42 0.55
N ARG A 116 -16.55 -2.93 -0.49
CA ARG A 116 -15.42 -3.63 -1.12
C ARG A 116 -14.10 -2.92 -0.88
N LEU A 117 -13.05 -3.71 -0.73
CA LEU A 117 -11.69 -3.22 -0.59
C LEU A 117 -11.17 -2.73 -1.94
N HIS A 118 -10.52 -1.58 -1.96
CA HIS A 118 -9.89 -1.00 -3.14
C HIS A 118 -8.51 -0.47 -2.79
N PHE A 119 -7.53 -0.88 -3.58
CA PHE A 119 -6.16 -0.43 -3.45
C PHE A 119 -5.79 0.58 -4.53
N GLY A 120 -4.90 1.51 -4.18
CA GLY A 120 -4.33 2.42 -5.15
C GLY A 120 -2.88 2.76 -4.85
N ILE A 121 -2.04 2.80 -5.87
CA ILE A 121 -0.70 3.35 -5.76
C ILE A 121 -0.81 4.88 -5.82
N ILE A 122 -0.39 5.55 -4.76
CA ILE A 122 -0.45 7.02 -4.68
C ILE A 122 0.90 7.69 -4.92
N THR A 123 2.00 6.98 -4.67
CA THR A 123 3.36 7.40 -5.06
C THR A 123 4.33 6.21 -5.09
N ALA A 124 5.46 6.39 -5.75
CA ALA A 124 6.54 5.42 -5.86
C ALA A 124 7.88 6.15 -5.73
N ILE A 125 8.62 5.91 -4.66
CA ILE A 125 9.80 6.67 -4.25
C ILE A 125 11.03 5.78 -4.37
N ALA A 126 11.99 6.13 -5.23
CA ALA A 126 13.33 5.57 -5.13
C ALA A 126 14.08 6.32 -4.01
N PRO A 127 14.66 5.67 -2.98
CA PRO A 127 15.34 6.39 -1.93
C PRO A 127 16.56 7.11 -2.51
N VAL A 128 16.66 8.40 -2.17
CA VAL A 128 17.65 9.32 -2.74
C VAL A 128 19.06 9.08 -2.18
N SER A 129 19.24 8.24 -1.15
CA SER A 129 20.57 7.83 -0.69
C SER A 129 20.59 6.51 0.10
N PRO A 130 21.74 5.82 0.19
CA PRO A 130 21.96 4.61 1.01
C PRO A 130 21.76 4.80 2.52
N LYS A 131 21.59 6.05 2.99
CA LYS A 131 21.37 6.43 4.40
C LYS A 131 19.92 6.83 4.72
N SER A 132 19.00 6.63 3.78
CA SER A 132 17.58 6.95 4.00
C SER A 132 16.96 6.07 5.09
N ARG A 133 16.10 6.65 5.93
CA ARG A 133 15.45 6.00 7.08
C ARG A 133 14.55 4.82 6.70
N HIS A 134 14.22 4.65 5.42
CA HIS A 134 13.42 3.53 4.88
C HIS A 134 14.19 2.20 4.76
N ARG A 135 15.22 1.96 5.58
CA ARG A 135 16.06 0.74 5.49
C ARG A 135 15.59 -0.40 6.41
N ASN A 136 14.35 -0.34 6.90
CA ASN A 136 13.70 -1.42 7.64
C ASN A 136 12.86 -2.28 6.69
N VAL A 137 13.51 -2.94 5.73
CA VAL A 137 12.84 -3.88 4.84
C VAL A 137 12.39 -5.09 5.65
N LYS A 138 11.07 -5.33 5.71
CA LYS A 138 10.51 -6.56 6.24
C LYS A 138 10.26 -7.52 5.07
N PRO A 139 11.09 -8.58 4.90
CA PRO A 139 10.86 -9.54 3.82
C PRO A 139 9.51 -10.23 4.04
N ALA A 140 8.75 -10.45 2.97
CA ALA A 140 7.60 -11.35 3.04
C ALA A 140 8.10 -12.74 3.45
N ALA A 141 7.49 -13.34 4.47
CA ALA A 141 7.71 -14.76 4.74
C ALA A 141 7.36 -15.51 3.45
N ARG A 142 8.33 -16.24 2.89
CA ARG A 142 8.06 -17.17 1.79
C ARG A 142 7.07 -18.19 2.33
N ILE A 143 5.79 -18.02 2.00
CA ILE A 143 4.82 -19.10 2.14
C ILE A 143 5.29 -20.13 1.12
N ALA A 144 5.94 -21.18 1.62
CA ALA A 144 6.24 -22.35 0.83
C ALA A 144 4.89 -22.91 0.36
N LEU A 145 4.65 -22.83 -0.96
CA LEU A 145 3.61 -23.59 -1.63
C LEU A 145 3.85 -25.10 -1.42
#